data_AF-A0A6P0YDX8-F1
#
_entry.id   AF-A0A6P0YDX8-F1
#
_cell.length_a   1.000
_cell.length_b   1.000
_cell.length_c   1.000
_cell.angle_alpha   90.00
_cell.angle_beta   90.00
_cell.angle_gamma   90.00
#
_symmetry.space_group_name_H-M   'P 1'
#
loop_
_entity.id
_entity.type
_entity.pdbx_description
1 polymer ?
#
loop_
_entity_poly.entity_id
_entity_poly.type
_entity_poly.pdbx_seq_one_letter_code
_entity_poly.pdbx_strand_id
1 'polypeptide(L)' 'MIGKFIVFEGVEGGGKTTQIQLLQNWLLYKKQSNKLLSKFIDLEVIVTREPGGTKLGQALRVLLLNTDISGEQIQ' A
#
# COMPACT_ATOMS: atom_id res chain seq x y z
N MET A 1 -22.07 -0.14 -5.31
CA MET A 1 -21.17 -1.32 -5.47
C MET A 1 -20.27 -1.43 -4.26
N ILE A 2 -19.82 -2.64 -3.91
CA ILE A 2 -18.88 -2.85 -2.80
C ILE A 2 -17.46 -2.80 -3.38
N GLY A 3 -16.57 -2.01 -2.77
CA GLY A 3 -15.15 -1.94 -3.13
C GLY A 3 -14.40 -3.26 -2.86
N LYS A 4 -13.13 -3.33 -3.27
CA LYS A 4 -12.24 -4.46 -2.98
C LYS A 4 -11.05 -3.96 -2.18
N PHE A 5 -10.76 -4.65 -1.08
CA PHE A 5 -9.53 -4.44 -0.31
C PHE A 5 -8.58 -5.60 -0.60
N ILE A 6 -7.39 -5.28 -1.12
CA ILE A 6 -6.39 -6.26 -1.57
C ILE A 6 -5.12 -6.00 -0.76
N VAL A 7 -4.59 -7.05 -0.13
CA VAL A 7 -3.39 -6.99 0.72
C VAL A 7 -2.27 -7.82 0.08
N PHE A 8 -1.05 -7.29 0.10
CA PHE A 8 0.16 -7.98 -0.37
C PHE A 8 1.06 -8.29 0.83
N GLU A 9 1.22 -9.57 1.14
CA GLU A 9 2.05 -10.07 2.24
C GLU A 9 3.30 -10.79 1.75
N GLY A 10 4.30 -10.91 2.63
CA GLY A 10 5.54 -11.64 2.35
C GLY A 10 6.76 -11.09 3.09
N VAL A 11 7.89 -11.78 2.93
CA VAL A 11 9.17 -11.43 3.57
C VAL A 11 9.74 -10.09 3.08
N GLU A 12 10.67 -9.51 3.84
CA GLU A 12 11.48 -8.38 3.38
C GLU A 12 12.22 -8.74 2.08
N GLY A 13 12.31 -7.80 1.15
CA GLY A 13 12.84 -8.07 -0.19
C GLY A 13 11.92 -8.89 -1.12
N GLY A 14 10.77 -9.39 -0.66
CA GLY A 14 9.84 -10.22 -1.45
C GLY A 14 9.08 -9.52 -2.58
N GLY A 15 9.46 -8.29 -2.96
CA GLY A 15 8.90 -7.59 -4.12
C GLY A 15 7.49 -6.99 -3.94
N LYS A 16 6.96 -6.94 -2.70
CA LYS A 16 5.60 -6.42 -2.40
C LYS A 16 5.33 -5.04 -3.00
N THR A 17 6.27 -4.09 -2.82
CA THR A 17 6.16 -2.73 -3.37
C THR A 17 6.03 -2.74 -4.89
N THR A 18 6.84 -3.55 -5.58
CA THR A 18 6.79 -3.69 -7.04
C THR A 18 5.45 -4.26 -7.49
N GLN A 19 4.94 -5.30 -6.82
CA GLN A 19 3.68 -5.93 -7.19
C GLN A 19 2.48 -5.00 -6.99
N ILE A 20 2.47 -4.19 -5.92
CA ILE A 20 1.45 -3.17 -5.68
C ILE A 20 1.44 -2.14 -6.82
N GLN A 21 2.61 -1.65 -7.24
CA GLN A 21 2.75 -0.69 -8.35
C GLN A 21 2.30 -1.28 -9.68
N LEU A 22 2.67 -2.53 -9.98
CA LEU A 22 2.25 -3.22 -11.20
C LEU A 22 0.73 -3.40 -11.25
N LEU A 23 0.11 -3.82 -10.14
CA LEU A 23 -1.35 -3.96 -10.06
C LEU A 23 -2.05 -2.61 -10.23
N GLN A 24 -1.56 -1.56 -9.54
CA GLN A 24 -2.09 -0.21 -9.66
C GLN A 24 -2.07 0.26 -11.12
N ASN A 25 -0.92 0.15 -11.79
CA ASN A 25 -0.76 0.55 -13.18
C ASN A 25 -1.66 -0.24 -14.13
N TRP A 26 -1.77 -1.56 -13.91
CA TRP A 26 -2.64 -2.41 -14.71
C TRP A 26 -4.12 -2.03 -14.56
N LEU A 27 -4.60 -1.77 -13.35
CA LEU A 27 -5.99 -1.32 -13.10
C LEU A 27 -6.28 0.03 -13.75
N LEU A 28 -5.37 0.99 -13.64
CA LEU A 28 -5.50 2.31 -14.26
C LEU A 28 -5.52 2.22 -15.80
N TYR A 29 -4.62 1.42 -16.38
CA TYR A 29 -4.60 1.17 -17.83
C TYR A 29 -5.89 0.52 -18.33
N LYS A 30 -6.39 -0.47 -17.59
CA LYS A 30 -7.64 -1.16 -17.95
C LYS A 30 -8.86 -0.23 -17.85
N LYS A 31 -8.84 0.73 -16.91
CA LYS A 31 -9.87 1.77 -16.77
C LYS A 31 -9.87 2.68 -18.01
N GLN A 32 -8.71 3.19 -18.39
CA GLN A 32 -8.55 4.07 -19.56
C GLN A 32 -8.95 3.39 -20.88
N SER A 33 -8.66 2.11 -21.02
CA SER A 33 -8.95 1.36 -22.25
C SER A 33 -10.41 0.90 -22.39
N ASN A 34 -11.31 1.25 -21.45
CA ASN A 34 -12.70 0.76 -21.39
C ASN A 34 -12.83 -0.78 -21.50
N LYS A 35 -11.74 -1.50 -21.17
CA LYS A 35 -11.64 -2.97 -21.24
C LYS A 35 -11.86 -3.64 -19.88
N LEU A 36 -11.90 -2.86 -18.81
CA LEU A 36 -12.51 -3.30 -17.56
C LEU A 36 -14.02 -3.42 -17.79
N LEU A 37 -14.63 -4.51 -17.33
CA LEU A 37 -16.08 -4.72 -17.38
C LEU A 37 -16.82 -3.41 -17.08
N SER A 38 -17.90 -3.13 -17.81
CA SER A 38 -18.79 -1.95 -17.64
C SER A 38 -19.15 -1.59 -16.19
N LYS A 39 -18.97 -2.55 -15.28
CA LYS A 39 -19.07 -2.41 -13.82
C LYS A 39 -17.99 -1.53 -13.14
N PHE A 40 -16.91 -1.16 -13.82
CA PHE A 40 -15.75 -0.48 -13.19
C PHE A 40 -15.44 0.90 -13.79
N ILE A 41 -16.40 1.52 -14.46
CA ILE A 41 -16.24 2.84 -15.10
C ILE A 41 -15.74 3.91 -14.09
N ASP A 42 -16.18 3.80 -12.83
CA ASP A 42 -15.83 4.71 -11.73
C ASP A 42 -14.75 4.15 -10.78
N LEU A 43 -13.88 3.26 -11.27
CA LEU A 43 -12.86 2.65 -10.41
C LEU A 43 -11.89 3.70 -9.84
N GLU A 44 -11.91 3.88 -8.54
CA GLU A 44 -10.87 4.55 -7.77
C GLU A 44 -9.86 3.52 -7.26
N VAL A 45 -8.57 3.79 -7.44
CA VAL A 45 -7.49 2.91 -6.97
C VAL A 45 -6.70 3.64 -5.89
N ILE A 46 -6.94 3.26 -4.64
CA ILE A 46 -6.25 3.80 -3.47
C ILE A 46 -5.15 2.82 -3.06
N VAL A 47 -3.93 3.31 -2.92
CA VAL A 47 -2.79 2.54 -2.42
C VAL A 47 -2.42 3.04 -1.03
N THR A 48 -2.25 2.11 -0.10
CA THR A 48 -1.79 2.38 1.27
C THR A 48 -0.78 1.30 1.69
N ARG A 49 -0.04 1.57 2.76
CA ARG A 49 0.95 0.65 3.34
C ARG A 49 0.96 0.80 4.85
N GLU A 50 1.18 -0.31 5.56
CA GLU A 50 1.40 -0.29 7.00
C GLU A 50 2.83 -0.73 7.36
N PRO A 51 3.40 -0.18 8.46
CA PRO A 51 3.01 1.10 9.05
C PRO A 51 3.31 2.24 8.04
N GLY A 52 2.46 3.28 7.99
CA GLY A 52 2.71 4.47 7.15
C GLY A 52 1.54 5.05 6.34
N GLY A 53 0.36 4.43 6.37
CA GLY A 53 -0.77 4.85 5.52
C GLY A 53 -1.40 6.20 5.87
N THR A 54 -1.04 6.79 7.02
CA THR A 54 -1.56 8.08 7.51
C THR A 54 -0.41 8.93 8.04
N LYS A 55 -0.63 10.25 8.28
CA LYS A 55 0.39 11.13 8.91
C LYS A 55 0.90 10.55 10.24
N LEU A 56 -0.02 10.08 11.09
CA LEU A 56 0.31 9.40 12.35
C LEU A 56 1.07 8.09 12.08
N GLY A 57 0.59 7.26 11.15
CA GLY A 57 1.24 6.00 10.80
C GLY A 57 2.65 6.17 10.24
N GLN A 58 2.93 7.28 9.54
CA GLN A 58 4.29 7.62 9.09
C GLN A 58 5.19 8.00 10.25
N ALA A 59 4.72 8.83 11.18
CA ALA A 59 5.47 9.15 12.39
C ALA A 59 5.79 7.89 13.21
N LEU A 60 4.81 7.01 13.39
CA LEU A 60 5.00 5.71 14.05
C LEU A 60 5.95 4.81 13.28
N ARG A 61 5.88 4.77 11.95
CA ARG A 61 6.82 4.02 11.12
C ARG A 61 8.26 4.45 11.36
N VAL A 62 8.51 5.77 11.43
CA VAL A 62 9.85 6.29 11.71
C VAL A 62 10.33 5.80 13.06
N LEU A 63 9.51 5.92 14.11
CA LEU A 63 9.86 5.42 15.44
C LEU A 63 10.14 3.91 15.47
N LEU A 64 9.35 3.10 14.75
CA LEU A 64 9.48 1.64 14.74
C LEU A 64 10.68 1.12 13.93
N LEU A 65 11.11 1.85 12.90
CA LEU A 65 12.19 1.43 12.00
C LEU A 65 13.51 2.14 12.25
N ASN A 66 13.53 3.14 13.12
CA ASN A 66 14.75 3.84 13.48
C ASN A 66 15.59 2.98 14.42
N THR A 67 16.69 2.45 13.90
CA THR A 67 17.65 1.61 14.63
C THR A 67 18.53 2.40 15.59
N ASP A 68 18.54 3.73 15.47
CA ASP A 68 19.34 4.62 16.32
C ASP A 68 18.64 5.00 17.63
N ILE A 69 17.37 4.61 17.78
CA ILE A 69 16.69 4.63 19.07
C ILE A 69 17.16 3.37 19.81
N SER A 70 18.35 3.42 20.40
CA SER A 70 18.71 2.45 21.42
C SER A 70 17.63 2.55 22.49
N GLY A 71 16.87 1.48 22.68
CA GLY A 71 15.89 1.35 23.75
C GLY A 71 16.59 1.26 25.09
N GLU A 72 17.39 2.27 25.46
CA GLU A 72 17.92 2.40 26.81
C GLU A 72 16.73 2.38 27.74
N GLN A 73 16.76 1.39 28.63
CA GLN A 73 15.74 1.17 29.64
C GLN A 73 15.62 2.46 30.44
N ILE A 74 14.44 3.07 30.39
CA ILE A 74 14.06 4.07 31.37
C ILE A 74 14.12 3.34 32.73
N GLN A 75 15.16 3.65 33.51
CA GLN A 75 15.28 3.23 34.91
C GLN A 75 14.20 3.88 35.77
#